data_AF-A0AB73N187-F1
#
_entry.id   AF-A0AB73N187-F1
#
_cell.length_a   1.000
_cell.length_b   1.000
_cell.length_c   1.000
_cell.angle_alpha   90.00
_cell.angle_beta   90.00
_cell.angle_gamma   90.00
#
_symmetry.space_group_name_H-M   'P 1'
#
loop_
_entity.id
_entity.type
_entity.pdbx_description
1 polymer ?
#
loop_
_entity_poly.entity_id
_entity_poly.type
_entity_poly.pdbx_seq_one_letter_code
_entity_poly.pdbx_strand_id
1 'polypeptide(L)'
;MKTCIAAVLLALPGLAVAQDVPLGYAGQGGMTLQEIDPAIYAYHYDHGFVGEDAMGWDPALQFAWSRIAAAKVCAQQSPSDALIGKLVEQYGKDAVVHQINGIGFHEAQMRAAGTFCTSARMTEATAVVPAFASGDFSAATAYAAAAVAGTVSVAATDAQPNPQSDAGAVMTPSADWALQLPLHSSMRVGSNGLPNGDEMLRVVRRGHTGMVVGLQIATSLFARGVAVSAFGKDQLKGEKMEGLGNPGYQLQRDAVNAHLKTYFTGHPGAVPVEPFPLQVLMSDWLLVYQSLADTKSPYELRYAVTIGGERSGFLKRKASPVSLDCAPTPRTASLEEWEANDYALVKQAAQAYSDECAAKFAEQLPQWFPDRAAVATSN
;
A
#
# COMPACT_ATOMS: atom_id res chain seq x y z
N MET A 1 -34.53 58.12 25.48
CA MET A 1 -35.32 56.87 25.47
C MET A 1 -35.05 56.15 24.16
N LYS A 2 -34.72 54.84 24.25
CA LYS A 2 -34.76 53.81 23.19
C LYS A 2 -33.75 54.01 22.04
N THR A 3 -32.94 53.04 21.63
CA THR A 3 -32.78 51.62 21.96
C THR A 3 -31.46 51.20 21.29
N CYS A 4 -30.53 50.61 22.04
CA CYS A 4 -29.36 49.94 21.44
C CYS A 4 -29.84 48.66 20.76
N ILE A 5 -29.72 48.56 19.44
CA ILE A 5 -29.92 47.30 18.71
C ILE A 5 -28.58 46.56 18.75
N ALA A 6 -28.50 45.53 19.59
CA ALA A 6 -27.41 44.57 19.55
C ALA A 6 -27.51 43.78 18.24
N ALA A 7 -26.55 43.98 17.34
CA ALA A 7 -26.36 43.10 16.20
C ALA A 7 -25.76 41.79 16.72
N VAL A 8 -26.63 40.80 16.94
CA VAL A 8 -26.23 39.41 17.17
C VAL A 8 -25.66 38.90 15.86
N LEU A 9 -24.33 38.86 15.75
CA LEU A 9 -23.63 38.05 14.76
C LEU A 9 -23.89 36.58 15.11
N LEU A 10 -24.94 36.01 14.53
CA LEU A 10 -25.10 34.56 14.43
C LEU A 10 -23.97 34.07 13.53
N ALA A 11 -22.86 33.66 14.15
CA ALA A 11 -21.90 32.77 13.52
C ALA A 11 -22.65 31.47 13.21
N LEU A 12 -23.00 31.28 11.94
CA LEU A 12 -23.39 29.97 11.43
C LEU A 12 -22.23 29.02 11.75
N PRO A 13 -22.46 27.89 12.44
CA PRO A 13 -21.44 26.85 12.48
C PRO A 13 -21.22 26.43 11.03
N GLY A 14 -19.99 26.58 10.54
CA GLY A 14 -19.60 25.99 9.28
C GLY A 14 -19.95 24.50 9.36
N LEU A 15 -20.88 24.08 8.51
CA LEU A 15 -21.18 22.67 8.29
C LEU A 15 -19.90 22.05 7.72
N ALA A 16 -19.06 21.51 8.59
CA ALA A 16 -18.01 20.59 8.22
C ALA A 16 -18.72 19.33 7.73
N VAL A 17 -18.85 19.20 6.41
CA VAL A 17 -19.18 17.92 5.78
C VAL A 17 -18.13 16.91 6.22
N ALA A 18 -18.57 15.79 6.80
CA ALA A 18 -17.72 14.62 6.92
C ALA A 18 -17.14 14.37 5.53
N GLN A 19 -15.83 14.17 5.41
CA GLN A 19 -15.25 13.84 4.12
C GLN A 19 -15.81 12.48 3.74
N ASP A 20 -16.75 12.48 2.80
CA ASP A 20 -17.23 11.25 2.21
C ASP A 20 -16.00 10.50 1.70
N VAL A 21 -15.83 9.26 2.18
CA VAL A 21 -14.81 8.39 1.62
C VAL A 21 -14.96 8.36 0.11
N PRO A 22 -13.86 8.22 -0.65
CA PRO A 22 -13.95 8.12 -2.09
C PRO A 22 -15.04 7.10 -2.44
N LEU A 23 -15.99 7.49 -3.30
CA LEU A 23 -17.10 6.63 -3.72
C LEU A 23 -16.56 5.22 -4.05
N GLY A 24 -17.18 4.13 -3.63
CA GLY A 24 -16.66 2.78 -3.93
C GLY A 24 -15.43 2.33 -3.14
N TYR A 25 -14.92 3.14 -2.21
CA TYR A 25 -13.92 2.69 -1.24
C TYR A 25 -14.51 1.61 -0.31
N ALA A 26 -13.95 0.41 -0.37
CA ALA A 26 -14.47 -0.76 0.33
C ALA A 26 -14.03 -0.85 1.80
N GLY A 27 -13.33 0.16 2.31
CA GLY A 27 -12.84 0.20 3.68
C GLY A 27 -11.57 -0.61 3.95
N GLN A 28 -10.84 -0.96 2.88
CA GLN A 28 -9.57 -1.66 2.92
C GLN A 28 -8.61 -1.04 1.89
N GLY A 29 -7.35 -0.94 2.26
CA GLY A 29 -6.28 -0.36 1.49
C GLY A 29 -6.19 1.16 1.63
N GLY A 30 -5.09 1.70 1.09
CA GLY A 30 -4.85 3.14 0.96
C GLY A 30 -3.97 3.75 2.06
N MET A 31 -3.82 3.10 3.22
CA MET A 31 -2.88 3.57 4.27
C MET A 31 -1.40 3.29 3.93
N THR A 32 -1.12 2.43 2.95
CA THR A 32 0.24 2.10 2.48
C THR A 32 0.71 2.95 1.29
N LEU A 33 -0.08 3.95 0.90
CA LEU A 33 0.25 4.87 -0.19
C LEU A 33 1.28 5.91 0.27
N GLN A 34 2.13 6.35 -0.65
CA GLN A 34 3.05 7.47 -0.39
C GLN A 34 2.30 8.76 -0.09
N GLU A 35 1.17 8.99 -0.78
CA GLU A 35 0.21 10.06 -0.50
C GLU A 35 -1.13 9.43 -0.13
N ILE A 36 -1.46 9.45 1.16
CA ILE A 36 -2.72 8.89 1.67
C ILE A 36 -3.80 9.96 1.53
N ASP A 37 -4.90 9.59 0.89
CA ASP A 37 -6.07 10.46 0.78
C ASP A 37 -6.61 10.81 2.20
N PRO A 38 -6.80 12.10 2.52
CA PRO A 38 -7.37 12.55 3.79
C PRO A 38 -8.65 11.81 4.23
N ALA A 39 -9.54 11.50 3.29
CA ALA A 39 -10.80 10.81 3.57
C ALA A 39 -10.60 9.32 3.86
N ILE A 40 -9.62 8.68 3.22
CA ILE A 40 -9.22 7.29 3.52
C ILE A 40 -8.58 7.21 4.90
N TYR A 41 -7.67 8.13 5.22
CA TYR A 41 -7.10 8.21 6.57
C TYR A 41 -8.17 8.41 7.63
N ALA A 42 -9.11 9.33 7.38
CA ALA A 42 -10.24 9.61 8.24
C ALA A 42 -11.14 8.37 8.45
N TYR A 43 -11.37 7.59 7.39
CA TYR A 43 -12.09 6.33 7.48
C TYR A 43 -11.39 5.33 8.40
N HIS A 44 -10.10 5.07 8.21
CA HIS A 44 -9.38 4.11 9.03
C HIS A 44 -9.20 4.58 10.47
N TYR A 45 -9.13 5.89 10.69
CA TYR A 45 -9.22 6.42 12.04
C TYR A 45 -10.55 6.04 12.70
N ASP A 46 -11.67 6.07 11.98
CA ASP A 46 -13.01 5.79 12.52
C ASP A 46 -13.38 4.29 12.55
N HIS A 47 -12.83 3.47 11.64
CA HIS A 47 -13.19 2.06 11.45
C HIS A 47 -12.06 1.07 11.80
N GLY A 48 -10.84 1.58 11.97
CA GLY A 48 -9.66 0.84 12.39
C GLY A 48 -8.61 0.62 11.31
N PHE A 49 -7.39 0.42 11.80
CA PHE A 49 -6.20 0.10 11.03
C PHE A 49 -5.93 -1.41 11.14
N VAL A 50 -6.41 -2.18 10.17
CA VAL A 50 -6.33 -3.66 10.18
C VAL A 50 -5.78 -4.18 8.86
N GLY A 51 -5.28 -5.42 8.87
CA GLY A 51 -4.70 -6.02 7.66
C GLY A 51 -3.54 -5.20 7.11
N GLU A 52 -3.57 -4.89 5.81
CA GLU A 52 -2.53 -4.08 5.17
C GLU A 52 -2.51 -2.62 5.66
N ASP A 53 -3.65 -2.09 6.12
CA ASP A 53 -3.76 -0.71 6.59
C ASP A 53 -3.23 -0.50 8.01
N ALA A 54 -2.89 -1.58 8.70
CA ALA A 54 -2.06 -1.52 9.90
C ALA A 54 -0.59 -1.24 9.58
N MET A 55 -0.20 -1.25 8.29
CA MET A 55 1.15 -0.95 7.79
C MET A 55 2.26 -1.77 8.46
N GLY A 56 1.97 -3.03 8.78
CA GLY A 56 2.90 -3.94 9.45
C GLY A 56 3.04 -3.72 10.97
N TRP A 57 2.21 -2.86 11.55
CA TRP A 57 2.14 -2.64 13.00
C TRP A 57 0.97 -3.39 13.63
N ASP A 58 1.02 -3.54 14.94
CA ASP A 58 -0.11 -4.05 15.71
C ASP A 58 -1.33 -3.11 15.58
N PRO A 59 -2.54 -3.61 15.25
CA PRO A 59 -3.74 -2.78 15.10
C PRO A 59 -4.13 -1.98 16.37
N ALA A 60 -3.91 -2.53 17.57
CA ALA A 60 -4.15 -1.82 18.81
C ALA A 60 -3.10 -0.72 19.04
N LEU A 61 -1.85 -0.95 18.62
CA LEU A 61 -0.82 0.08 18.62
C LEU A 61 -1.14 1.22 17.63
N GLN A 62 -1.60 0.90 16.42
CA GLN A 62 -2.06 1.89 15.43
C GLN A 62 -3.22 2.72 15.98
N PHE A 63 -4.19 2.07 16.63
CA PHE A 63 -5.28 2.78 17.30
C PHE A 63 -4.74 3.73 18.38
N ALA A 64 -3.87 3.25 19.27
CA ALA A 64 -3.31 4.07 20.35
C ALA A 64 -2.55 5.28 19.80
N TRP A 65 -1.65 5.09 18.83
CA TRP A 65 -0.94 6.18 18.17
C TRP A 65 -1.87 7.19 17.52
N SER A 66 -2.90 6.72 16.80
CA SER A 66 -3.87 7.60 16.15
C SER A 66 -4.62 8.46 17.16
N ARG A 67 -5.08 7.90 18.30
CA ARG A 67 -5.83 8.66 19.32
C ARG A 67 -4.95 9.66 20.06
N ILE A 68 -3.69 9.31 20.33
CA ILE A 68 -2.70 10.24 20.90
C ILE A 68 -2.44 11.40 19.93
N ALA A 69 -2.27 11.11 18.64
CA ALA A 69 -2.09 12.12 17.61
C ALA A 69 -3.33 13.03 17.49
N ALA A 70 -4.55 12.47 17.53
CA ALA A 70 -5.79 13.26 17.52
C ALA A 70 -5.92 14.15 18.76
N ALA A 71 -5.58 13.65 19.95
CA ALA A 71 -5.57 14.48 21.16
C ALA A 71 -4.58 15.66 21.02
N LYS A 72 -3.42 15.43 20.39
CA LYS A 72 -2.45 16.50 20.10
C LYS A 72 -2.96 17.49 19.07
N VAL A 73 -3.45 17.02 17.91
CA VAL A 73 -3.82 17.89 16.79
C VAL A 73 -5.15 18.59 17.03
N CYS A 74 -6.15 17.86 17.53
CA CYS A 74 -7.53 18.36 17.65
C CYS A 74 -7.83 18.96 19.03
N ALA A 75 -7.18 18.49 20.10
CA ALA A 75 -7.40 18.99 21.47
C ALA A 75 -6.19 19.74 22.06
N GLN A 76 -5.10 19.91 21.29
CA GLN A 76 -3.86 20.56 21.73
C GLN A 76 -3.23 19.91 22.97
N GLN A 77 -3.49 18.63 23.19
CA GLN A 77 -2.95 17.85 24.30
C GLN A 77 -1.76 17.02 23.84
N SER A 78 -0.55 17.51 24.10
CA SER A 78 0.67 16.76 23.75
C SER A 78 0.85 15.53 24.66
N PRO A 79 1.34 14.39 24.13
CA PRO A 79 1.66 13.22 24.93
C PRO A 79 2.77 13.52 25.94
N SER A 80 2.65 12.99 27.16
CA SER A 80 3.71 13.07 28.17
C SER A 80 4.75 11.97 27.97
N ASP A 81 5.97 12.17 28.47
CA ASP A 81 7.01 11.15 28.43
C ASP A 81 6.60 9.88 29.19
N ALA A 82 5.81 10.02 30.25
CA ALA A 82 5.24 8.89 30.98
C ALA A 82 4.33 8.02 30.09
N LEU A 83 3.49 8.64 29.26
CA LEU A 83 2.65 7.94 28.30
C LEU A 83 3.50 7.22 27.24
N ILE A 84 4.55 7.88 26.71
CA ILE A 84 5.47 7.24 25.77
C ILE A 84 6.18 6.05 26.41
N GLY A 85 6.57 6.15 27.69
CA GLY A 85 7.09 5.03 28.47
C GLY A 85 6.11 3.85 28.54
N LYS A 86 4.81 4.12 28.71
CA LYS A 86 3.78 3.07 28.69
C LYS A 86 3.61 2.39 27.33
N LEU A 87 3.78 3.11 26.23
CA LEU A 87 3.81 2.49 24.90
C LEU A 87 5.00 1.55 24.74
N VAL A 88 6.19 1.97 25.18
CA VAL A 88 7.41 1.14 25.16
C VAL A 88 7.24 -0.13 26.00
N GLU A 89 6.71 0.01 27.22
CA GLU A 89 6.45 -1.13 28.12
C GLU A 89 5.47 -2.13 27.51
N GLN A 90 4.39 -1.65 26.88
CA GLN A 90 3.31 -2.50 26.38
C GLN A 90 3.62 -3.13 25.01
N TYR A 91 4.17 -2.36 24.08
CA TYR A 91 4.30 -2.74 22.66
C TYR A 91 5.74 -2.93 22.20
N GLY A 92 6.72 -2.69 23.08
CA GLY A 92 8.14 -2.69 22.71
C GLY A 92 8.49 -1.56 21.73
N LYS A 93 9.67 -1.62 21.12
CA LYS A 93 10.31 -0.51 20.37
C LYS A 93 10.76 0.63 21.28
N ASP A 94 11.63 1.49 20.77
CA ASP A 94 12.10 2.65 21.51
C ASP A 94 11.11 3.83 21.42
N ALA A 95 11.30 4.82 22.30
CA ALA A 95 10.47 6.01 22.36
C ALA A 95 10.44 6.80 21.05
N VAL A 96 11.54 6.80 20.28
CA VAL A 96 11.67 7.55 19.02
C VAL A 96 10.77 6.93 17.95
N VAL A 97 10.69 5.60 17.87
CA VAL A 97 9.78 4.90 16.96
C VAL A 97 8.32 5.28 17.26
N HIS A 98 7.89 5.28 18.54
CA HIS A 98 6.52 5.66 18.88
C HIS A 98 6.23 7.14 18.57
N GLN A 99 7.20 8.03 18.80
CA GLN A 99 7.01 9.46 18.59
C GLN A 99 7.02 9.84 17.11
N ILE A 100 7.95 9.31 16.32
CA ILE A 100 8.18 9.72 14.92
C ILE A 100 7.36 8.85 13.97
N ASN A 101 7.54 7.53 14.01
CA ASN A 101 6.94 6.61 13.04
C ASN A 101 5.47 6.32 13.37
N GLY A 102 5.10 6.40 14.64
CA GLY A 102 3.73 6.25 15.11
C GLY A 102 2.98 7.57 15.16
N ILE A 103 3.09 8.27 16.30
CA ILE A 103 2.31 9.48 16.61
C ILE A 103 2.57 10.57 15.56
N GLY A 104 3.82 10.79 15.16
CA GLY A 104 4.21 11.81 14.19
C GLY A 104 3.63 11.57 12.80
N PHE A 105 3.57 10.32 12.35
CA PHE A 105 2.91 9.94 11.10
C PHE A 105 1.42 10.28 11.15
N HIS A 106 0.70 9.85 12.19
CA HIS A 106 -0.73 10.15 12.33
C HIS A 106 -1.00 11.65 12.45
N GLU A 107 -0.15 12.39 13.16
CA GLU A 107 -0.23 13.85 13.23
C GLU A 107 -0.10 14.50 11.85
N ALA A 108 0.86 14.07 11.03
CA ALA A 108 1.05 14.60 9.69
C ALA A 108 -0.21 14.39 8.82
N GLN A 109 -0.80 13.20 8.87
CA GLN A 109 -2.04 12.89 8.14
C GLN A 109 -3.22 13.75 8.60
N MET A 110 -3.39 13.92 9.91
CA MET A 110 -4.47 14.75 10.46
C MET A 110 -4.31 16.23 10.10
N ARG A 111 -3.07 16.73 10.08
CA ARG A 111 -2.78 18.13 9.71
C ARG A 111 -2.96 18.39 8.21
N ALA A 112 -2.69 17.39 7.38
CA ALA A 112 -2.96 17.46 5.94
C ALA A 112 -4.48 17.49 5.63
N ALA A 113 -5.30 16.99 6.55
CA ALA A 113 -6.75 16.91 6.44
C ALA A 113 -7.45 18.07 7.18
N GLY A 114 -7.73 19.17 6.48
CA GLY A 114 -8.28 20.40 7.07
C GLY A 114 -9.62 20.26 7.82
N THR A 115 -10.37 19.17 7.60
CA THR A 115 -11.66 18.88 8.24
C THR A 115 -11.62 17.64 9.15
N PHE A 116 -10.45 17.10 9.44
CA PHE A 116 -10.33 15.87 10.22
C PHE A 116 -10.87 15.98 11.64
N CYS A 117 -10.63 17.11 12.31
CA CYS A 117 -11.01 17.31 13.71
C CYS A 117 -12.50 17.59 13.85
N THR A 118 -13.28 16.55 14.14
CA THR A 118 -14.69 16.65 14.54
C THR A 118 -14.83 16.63 16.06
N SER A 119 -15.96 17.09 16.59
CA SER A 119 -16.24 17.00 18.04
C SER A 119 -16.19 15.55 18.53
N ALA A 120 -16.72 14.61 17.74
CA ALA A 120 -16.75 13.18 18.08
C ALA A 120 -15.32 12.62 18.22
N ARG A 121 -14.46 12.84 17.22
CA ARG A 121 -13.07 12.36 17.23
C ARG A 121 -12.24 12.99 18.34
N MET A 122 -12.48 14.27 18.64
CA MET A 122 -11.84 14.97 19.76
C MET A 122 -12.26 14.37 21.12
N THR A 123 -13.56 14.18 21.34
CA THR A 123 -14.07 13.57 22.58
C THR A 123 -13.55 12.15 22.76
N GLU A 124 -13.55 11.35 21.70
CA GLU A 124 -13.01 9.98 21.75
C GLU A 124 -11.51 9.98 22.10
N ALA A 125 -10.71 10.78 21.38
CA ALA A 125 -9.27 10.86 21.60
C ALA A 125 -8.92 11.30 23.02
N THR A 126 -9.59 12.33 23.53
CA THR A 126 -9.35 12.85 24.89
C THR A 126 -9.82 11.92 26.00
N ALA A 127 -10.83 11.09 25.74
CA ALA A 127 -11.32 10.12 26.71
C ALA A 127 -10.32 8.98 26.99
N VAL A 128 -9.57 8.53 25.97
CA VAL A 128 -8.70 7.35 26.09
C VAL A 128 -7.27 7.68 26.53
N VAL A 129 -6.77 8.89 26.27
CA VAL A 129 -5.38 9.29 26.58
C VAL A 129 -5.02 9.15 28.07
N PRO A 130 -5.88 9.51 29.04
CA PRO A 130 -5.57 9.31 30.47
C PRO A 130 -5.38 7.82 30.84
N ALA A 131 -6.15 6.91 30.22
CA ALA A 131 -6.00 5.48 30.44
C ALA A 131 -4.68 4.95 29.85
N PHE A 132 -4.29 5.43 28.66
CA PHE A 132 -2.98 5.09 28.09
C PHE A 132 -1.83 5.59 28.96
N ALA A 133 -1.96 6.78 29.57
CA ALA A 133 -0.97 7.30 30.50
C ALA A 133 -0.83 6.48 31.79
N SER A 134 -1.87 5.73 32.20
CA SER A 134 -1.79 4.77 33.31
C SER A 134 -1.37 3.36 32.88
N GLY A 135 -1.19 3.12 31.57
CA GLY A 135 -0.84 1.82 31.00
C GLY A 135 -2.05 0.92 30.67
N ASP A 136 -3.27 1.44 30.77
CA ASP A 136 -4.47 0.71 30.37
C ASP A 136 -4.76 0.89 28.88
N PHE A 137 -4.40 -0.13 28.08
CA PHE A 137 -4.66 -0.19 26.63
C PHE A 137 -5.85 -1.10 26.27
N SER A 138 -6.74 -1.40 27.22
CA SER A 138 -7.92 -2.26 26.99
C SER A 138 -8.84 -1.71 25.89
N ALA A 139 -9.03 -0.39 25.85
CA ALA A 139 -9.81 0.28 24.80
C ALA A 139 -9.21 0.06 23.41
N ALA A 140 -7.87 0.13 23.29
CA ALA A 140 -7.17 -0.10 22.03
C ALA A 140 -7.30 -1.56 21.56
N THR A 141 -7.18 -2.51 22.50
CA THR A 141 -7.34 -3.94 22.22
C THR A 141 -8.77 -4.29 21.80
N ALA A 142 -9.77 -3.77 22.52
CA ALA A 142 -11.17 -3.99 22.22
C ALA A 142 -11.57 -3.40 20.86
N TYR A 143 -11.09 -2.19 20.56
CA TYR A 143 -11.33 -1.55 19.28
C TYR A 143 -10.67 -2.31 18.12
N ALA A 144 -9.41 -2.72 18.26
CA ALA A 144 -8.72 -3.53 17.27
C ALA A 144 -9.46 -4.85 16.99
N ALA A 145 -9.93 -5.53 18.03
CA ALA A 145 -10.73 -6.75 17.89
C ALA A 145 -12.06 -6.49 17.13
N ALA A 146 -12.74 -5.39 17.46
CA ALA A 146 -13.96 -4.98 16.76
C ALA A 146 -13.70 -4.61 15.30
N ALA A 147 -12.57 -3.96 14.99
CA ALA A 147 -12.17 -3.58 13.64
C ALA A 147 -11.88 -4.82 12.78
N VAL A 148 -11.16 -5.80 13.33
CA VAL A 148 -10.91 -7.10 12.67
C VAL A 148 -12.22 -7.85 12.43
N ALA A 149 -13.18 -7.75 13.35
CA ALA A 149 -14.50 -8.36 13.21
C ALA A 149 -15.46 -7.57 12.29
N GLY A 150 -15.08 -6.37 11.84
CA GLY A 150 -15.95 -5.48 11.06
C GLY A 150 -17.16 -4.95 11.84
N THR A 151 -17.07 -4.89 13.18
CA THR A 151 -18.18 -4.50 14.07
C THR A 151 -18.00 -3.13 14.73
N VAL A 152 -17.02 -2.34 14.29
CA VAL A 152 -16.82 -0.98 14.81
C VAL A 152 -18.05 -0.15 14.46
N SER A 153 -18.68 0.43 15.49
CA SER A 153 -19.81 1.32 15.32
C SER A 153 -19.32 2.77 15.40
N VAL A 154 -19.41 3.48 14.28
CA VAL A 154 -19.16 4.93 14.25
C VAL A 154 -20.45 5.64 14.64
N ALA A 155 -20.38 6.56 15.60
CA ALA A 155 -21.54 7.39 15.93
C ALA A 155 -21.86 8.28 14.72
N ALA A 156 -23.00 8.04 14.08
CA ALA A 156 -23.49 8.89 13.00
C ALA A 156 -23.76 10.29 13.57
N THR A 157 -22.98 11.28 13.14
CA THR A 157 -23.37 12.68 13.32
C THR A 157 -24.60 12.96 12.47
N ASP A 158 -25.63 13.53 13.10
CA ASP A 158 -26.99 13.76 12.58
C ASP A 158 -27.03 14.09 11.08
N ALA A 159 -27.56 13.15 10.30
CA ALA A 159 -28.01 13.41 8.95
C ALA A 159 -29.28 14.26 8.98
N GLN A 160 -29.30 15.37 8.24
CA GLN A 160 -30.57 16.04 7.88
C GLN A 160 -30.46 16.83 6.57
N PRO A 161 -31.60 17.18 5.96
CA PRO A 161 -32.15 16.53 4.77
C PRO A 161 -31.80 17.28 3.47
N ASN A 162 -31.88 16.54 2.37
CA ASN A 162 -31.71 16.97 0.98
C ASN A 162 -32.28 18.37 0.68
N PRO A 163 -31.57 19.21 -0.11
CA PRO A 163 -32.23 20.11 -1.03
C PRO A 163 -31.75 19.88 -2.47
N GLN A 164 -32.73 19.53 -3.29
CA GLN A 164 -32.97 20.00 -4.66
C GLN A 164 -31.80 20.59 -5.45
N SER A 165 -31.55 19.93 -6.59
CA SER A 165 -31.03 20.45 -7.85
C SER A 165 -30.90 21.97 -7.95
N ASP A 166 -29.66 22.44 -8.09
CA ASP A 166 -29.39 23.65 -8.85
C ASP A 166 -28.14 23.47 -9.72
N ALA A 167 -28.26 23.93 -10.95
CA ALA A 167 -27.32 23.69 -12.03
C ALA A 167 -26.06 24.55 -11.89
N GLY A 168 -24.92 24.00 -12.35
CA GLY A 168 -23.76 24.80 -12.73
C GLY A 168 -22.67 24.97 -11.67
N ALA A 169 -22.28 23.89 -11.00
CA ALA A 169 -20.92 23.80 -10.48
C ALA A 169 -20.07 23.05 -11.52
N VAL A 170 -19.09 23.73 -12.11
CA VAL A 170 -18.04 23.07 -12.89
C VAL A 170 -17.28 22.18 -11.93
N MET A 171 -17.64 20.90 -11.90
CA MET A 171 -16.94 19.87 -11.16
C MET A 171 -15.53 19.76 -11.75
N THR A 172 -14.52 20.12 -10.97
CA THR A 172 -13.15 19.70 -11.24
C THR A 172 -13.13 18.16 -11.27
N PRO A 173 -12.68 17.51 -12.36
CA PRO A 173 -12.70 16.05 -12.46
C PRO A 173 -11.81 15.43 -11.39
N SER A 174 -12.44 14.76 -10.43
CA SER A 174 -11.77 14.03 -9.36
C SER A 174 -12.12 12.55 -9.50
N ALA A 175 -11.11 11.72 -9.81
CA ALA A 175 -10.96 10.30 -9.45
C ALA A 175 -12.03 9.24 -9.80
N ASP A 176 -13.03 9.49 -10.67
CA ASP A 176 -14.01 8.44 -11.06
C ASP A 176 -13.39 7.18 -11.69
N TRP A 177 -12.20 7.28 -12.29
CA TRP A 177 -11.57 6.15 -13.00
C TRP A 177 -10.96 5.09 -12.07
N ALA A 178 -10.46 5.47 -10.88
CA ALA A 178 -9.71 4.57 -10.00
C ALA A 178 -10.60 3.48 -9.39
N LEU A 179 -11.90 3.78 -9.25
CA LEU A 179 -12.92 2.86 -8.78
C LEU A 179 -13.27 1.80 -9.81
N GLN A 180 -13.19 2.20 -11.08
CA GLN A 180 -13.42 1.29 -12.19
C GLN A 180 -12.19 0.46 -12.51
N LEU A 181 -11.03 0.81 -11.95
CA LEU A 181 -9.76 0.14 -12.22
C LEU A 181 -8.96 -0.05 -10.93
N PRO A 182 -9.51 -0.74 -9.91
CA PRO A 182 -8.77 -0.95 -8.67
C PRO A 182 -7.49 -1.72 -8.98
N LEU A 183 -6.36 -1.26 -8.46
CA LEU A 183 -5.04 -1.82 -8.73
C LEU A 183 -4.50 -2.51 -7.47
N HIS A 184 -4.30 -3.82 -7.54
CA HIS A 184 -3.77 -4.60 -6.43
C HIS A 184 -2.36 -5.13 -6.74
N SER A 185 -1.48 -5.13 -5.74
CA SER A 185 -0.19 -5.83 -5.85
C SER A 185 -0.27 -7.17 -5.13
N SER A 186 0.14 -8.25 -5.79
CA SER A 186 0.19 -9.56 -5.14
C SER A 186 1.31 -10.43 -5.68
N MET A 187 1.74 -11.39 -4.87
CA MET A 187 2.74 -12.37 -5.30
C MET A 187 2.14 -13.36 -6.29
N ARG A 188 2.87 -13.66 -7.37
CA ARG A 188 2.52 -14.78 -8.24
C ARG A 188 2.51 -16.07 -7.41
N VAL A 189 1.40 -16.80 -7.45
CA VAL A 189 1.25 -18.11 -6.82
C VAL A 189 1.46 -19.23 -7.82
N GLY A 190 2.12 -20.31 -7.39
CA GLY A 190 2.29 -21.54 -8.17
C GLY A 190 1.00 -22.35 -8.26
N SER A 191 1.01 -23.43 -9.04
CA SER A 191 -0.14 -24.33 -9.20
C SER A 191 -0.60 -25.02 -7.92
N ASN A 192 0.23 -24.99 -6.87
CA ASN A 192 -0.04 -25.50 -5.52
C ASN A 192 -0.61 -24.43 -4.57
N GLY A 193 -0.87 -23.20 -5.05
CA GLY A 193 -1.39 -22.10 -4.25
C GLY A 193 -0.37 -21.41 -3.34
N LEU A 194 0.91 -21.80 -3.38
CA LEU A 194 1.98 -21.15 -2.62
C LEU A 194 2.61 -20.00 -3.42
N PRO A 195 3.12 -18.95 -2.76
CA PRO A 195 3.91 -17.92 -3.42
C PRO A 195 5.09 -18.54 -4.19
N ASN A 196 5.24 -18.16 -5.45
CA ASN A 196 6.29 -18.61 -6.37
C ASN A 196 7.21 -17.45 -6.79
N GLY A 197 7.10 -16.30 -6.12
CA GLY A 197 7.94 -15.12 -6.34
C GLY A 197 8.80 -14.79 -5.12
N ASP A 198 9.67 -13.80 -5.29
CA ASP A 198 10.55 -13.26 -4.26
C ASP A 198 9.90 -12.05 -3.59
N GLU A 199 9.39 -12.22 -2.37
CA GLU A 199 8.81 -11.12 -1.57
C GLU A 199 9.85 -10.08 -1.13
N MET A 200 11.07 -10.55 -0.91
CA MET A 200 12.24 -9.75 -0.53
C MET A 200 13.37 -10.09 -1.48
N LEU A 201 14.34 -9.18 -1.61
CA LEU A 201 15.53 -9.40 -2.42
C LEU A 201 16.19 -10.69 -1.99
N ARG A 202 16.27 -11.65 -2.91
CA ARG A 202 16.97 -12.90 -2.70
C ARG A 202 18.39 -12.82 -3.25
N VAL A 203 19.37 -12.89 -2.38
CA VAL A 203 20.79 -12.91 -2.75
C VAL A 203 21.27 -14.36 -2.85
N VAL A 204 21.50 -14.80 -4.08
CA VAL A 204 21.96 -16.14 -4.41
C VAL A 204 23.49 -16.14 -4.51
N ARG A 205 24.15 -16.30 -3.36
CA ARG A 205 25.62 -16.45 -3.28
C ARG A 205 26.06 -17.81 -3.84
N ARG A 206 27.27 -17.88 -4.41
CA ARG A 206 27.85 -19.16 -4.92
C ARG A 206 27.91 -20.26 -3.85
N GLY A 207 28.21 -19.92 -2.60
CA GLY A 207 28.24 -20.86 -1.48
C GLY A 207 26.89 -21.55 -1.20
N HIS A 208 25.77 -20.86 -1.47
CA HIS A 208 24.44 -21.46 -1.33
C HIS A 208 24.17 -22.53 -2.40
N THR A 209 24.79 -22.41 -3.57
CA THR A 209 24.70 -23.43 -4.64
C THR A 209 25.51 -24.68 -4.32
N GLY A 210 26.70 -24.53 -3.70
CA GLY A 210 27.53 -25.67 -3.29
C GLY A 210 26.87 -26.59 -2.25
N MET A 211 26.11 -26.01 -1.32
CA MET A 211 25.38 -26.77 -0.29
C MET A 211 24.15 -27.52 -0.87
N VAL A 212 23.43 -26.92 -1.82
CA VAL A 212 22.25 -27.53 -2.46
C VAL A 212 22.66 -28.61 -3.46
N VAL A 213 23.69 -28.38 -4.27
CA VAL A 213 24.25 -29.39 -5.18
C VAL A 213 24.87 -30.55 -4.39
N GLY A 214 25.59 -30.28 -3.29
CA GLY A 214 26.12 -31.32 -2.40
C GLY A 214 25.04 -32.19 -1.76
N LEU A 215 23.92 -31.60 -1.33
CA LEU A 215 22.80 -32.31 -0.72
C LEU A 215 21.98 -33.12 -1.74
N GLN A 216 21.81 -32.61 -2.97
CA GLN A 216 21.11 -33.31 -4.05
C GLN A 216 21.94 -34.44 -4.68
N ILE A 217 23.26 -34.28 -4.80
CA ILE A 217 24.15 -35.37 -5.21
C ILE A 217 24.19 -36.46 -4.14
N ALA A 218 24.23 -36.10 -2.86
CA ALA A 218 24.14 -37.07 -1.77
C ALA A 218 22.82 -37.87 -1.82
N THR A 219 21.67 -37.20 -2.00
CA THR A 219 20.36 -37.88 -2.08
C THR A 219 20.15 -38.69 -3.36
N SER A 220 20.69 -38.26 -4.51
CA SER A 220 20.63 -39.02 -5.77
C SER A 220 21.60 -40.20 -5.84
N LEU A 221 22.72 -40.18 -5.11
CA LEU A 221 23.57 -41.36 -4.91
C LEU A 221 22.86 -42.46 -4.08
N PHE A 222 21.93 -42.10 -3.20
CA PHE A 222 21.09 -43.04 -2.46
C PHE A 222 19.82 -43.47 -3.22
N ALA A 223 19.35 -42.69 -4.20
CA ALA A 223 18.17 -42.98 -5.01
C ALA A 223 18.59 -43.31 -6.45
N ARG A 224 18.91 -44.58 -6.71
CA ARG A 224 19.25 -45.08 -8.06
C ARG A 224 18.16 -44.74 -9.08
N GLY A 225 18.43 -43.77 -9.96
CA GLY A 225 17.95 -43.79 -11.35
C GLY A 225 16.67 -43.01 -11.70
N VAL A 226 16.52 -41.75 -11.27
CA VAL A 226 15.49 -40.85 -11.86
C VAL A 226 16.15 -39.67 -12.54
N ALA A 227 15.77 -39.44 -13.81
CA ALA A 227 16.29 -38.41 -14.70
C ALA A 227 16.13 -37.00 -14.10
N VAL A 228 17.21 -36.21 -14.11
CA VAL A 228 17.27 -34.88 -13.53
C VAL A 228 16.82 -33.85 -14.57
N SER A 229 15.70 -33.18 -14.30
CA SER A 229 15.24 -31.99 -15.03
C SER A 229 16.30 -30.89 -15.00
N ALA A 230 16.48 -30.19 -16.12
CA ALA A 230 17.43 -29.09 -16.26
C ALA A 230 17.26 -28.04 -15.16
N PHE A 231 18.35 -27.74 -14.45
CA PHE A 231 18.37 -26.87 -13.27
C PHE A 231 18.27 -25.39 -13.68
N GLY A 232 17.18 -24.73 -13.30
CA GLY A 232 17.02 -23.28 -13.43
C GLY A 232 17.56 -22.55 -12.20
N LYS A 233 18.21 -21.40 -12.40
CA LYS A 233 18.77 -20.58 -11.30
C LYS A 233 17.68 -19.97 -10.40
N ASP A 234 16.44 -19.92 -10.87
CA ASP A 234 15.25 -19.55 -10.12
C ASP A 234 15.03 -20.44 -8.90
N GLN A 235 15.43 -21.71 -8.95
CA GLN A 235 15.26 -22.69 -7.87
C GLN A 235 16.34 -22.64 -6.77
N LEU A 236 17.35 -21.76 -6.90
CA LEU A 236 18.43 -21.67 -5.94
C LEU A 236 17.97 -20.98 -4.64
N LYS A 237 18.14 -21.67 -3.51
CA LYS A 237 17.93 -21.06 -2.18
C LYS A 237 18.97 -19.96 -1.97
N GLY A 238 18.51 -18.73 -1.77
CA GLY A 238 19.34 -17.56 -1.47
C GLY A 238 18.99 -16.99 -0.10
N GLU A 239 19.81 -16.03 0.35
CA GLU A 239 19.55 -15.25 1.55
C GLU A 239 18.48 -14.19 1.23
N LYS A 240 17.45 -14.06 2.08
CA LYS A 240 16.45 -13.00 1.92
C LYS A 240 16.93 -11.78 2.69
N MET A 241 17.07 -10.65 2.01
CA MET A 241 17.49 -9.41 2.64
C MET A 241 16.28 -8.69 3.22
N GLU A 242 16.18 -8.69 4.56
CA GLU A 242 15.16 -7.92 5.27
C GLU A 242 15.29 -6.43 4.94
N GLY A 243 14.16 -5.73 4.79
CA GLY A 243 14.12 -4.31 4.39
C GLY A 243 14.28 -4.02 2.89
N LEU A 244 14.64 -5.00 2.06
CA LEU A 244 14.69 -4.85 0.60
C LEU A 244 13.55 -5.60 -0.08
N GLY A 245 12.33 -5.08 0.07
CA GLY A 245 11.13 -5.67 -0.52
C GLY A 245 11.14 -5.70 -2.04
N ASN A 246 10.31 -6.57 -2.62
CA ASN A 246 10.06 -6.59 -4.06
C ASN A 246 9.49 -5.23 -4.50
N PRO A 247 10.06 -4.59 -5.54
CA PRO A 247 9.57 -3.28 -6.00
C PRO A 247 8.14 -3.34 -6.57
N GLY A 248 7.63 -4.53 -6.87
CA GLY A 248 6.24 -4.76 -7.26
C GLY A 248 5.18 -4.27 -6.27
N TYR A 249 5.50 -4.21 -4.97
CA TYR A 249 4.52 -3.81 -3.94
C TYR A 249 4.23 -2.31 -3.94
N GLN A 250 5.27 -1.49 -3.96
CA GLN A 250 5.14 -0.04 -3.86
C GLN A 250 5.56 0.65 -5.15
N LEU A 251 6.85 0.57 -5.53
CA LEU A 251 7.39 1.32 -6.68
C LEU A 251 6.66 1.05 -7.99
N GLN A 252 6.44 -0.22 -8.34
CA GLN A 252 5.75 -0.60 -9.57
C GLN A 252 4.28 -0.20 -9.54
N ARG A 253 3.60 -0.42 -8.41
CA ARG A 253 2.19 -0.08 -8.22
C ARG A 253 1.98 1.40 -8.38
N ASP A 254 2.78 2.20 -7.70
CA ASP A 254 2.67 3.66 -7.68
C ASP A 254 2.98 4.23 -9.08
N ALA A 255 4.00 3.70 -9.77
CA ALA A 255 4.32 4.07 -11.15
C ALA A 255 3.19 3.71 -12.15
N VAL A 256 2.59 2.52 -12.04
CA VAL A 256 1.44 2.10 -12.86
C VAL A 256 0.24 3.01 -12.59
N ASN A 257 -0.03 3.31 -11.32
CA ASN A 257 -1.14 4.17 -10.90
C ASN A 257 -0.97 5.61 -11.44
N ALA A 258 0.26 6.13 -11.44
CA ALA A 258 0.57 7.43 -12.04
C ALA A 258 0.23 7.46 -13.54
N HIS A 259 0.60 6.42 -14.29
CA HIS A 259 0.27 6.33 -15.72
C HIS A 259 -1.24 6.17 -15.98
N LEU A 260 -1.94 5.36 -15.18
CA LEU A 260 -3.40 5.25 -15.24
C LEU A 260 -4.07 6.61 -15.02
N LYS A 261 -3.65 7.34 -13.98
CA LYS A 261 -4.15 8.68 -13.68
C LYS A 261 -3.96 9.63 -14.84
N THR A 262 -2.75 9.70 -15.40
CA THR A 262 -2.45 10.55 -16.55
C THR A 262 -3.31 10.17 -17.75
N TYR A 263 -3.45 8.88 -18.05
CA TYR A 263 -4.18 8.41 -19.21
C TYR A 263 -5.69 8.73 -19.13
N PHE A 264 -6.36 8.36 -18.04
CA PHE A 264 -7.81 8.56 -17.89
C PHE A 264 -8.20 10.02 -17.62
N THR A 265 -7.29 10.83 -17.10
CA THR A 265 -7.50 12.29 -17.04
C THR A 265 -7.54 12.88 -18.46
N GLY A 266 -6.70 12.38 -19.38
CA GLY A 266 -6.69 12.81 -20.79
C GLY A 266 -7.78 12.17 -21.66
N HIS A 267 -8.28 10.99 -21.26
CA HIS A 267 -9.22 10.17 -22.03
C HIS A 267 -10.38 9.70 -21.13
N PRO A 268 -11.25 10.60 -20.66
CA PRO A 268 -12.36 10.21 -19.77
C PRO A 268 -13.32 9.21 -20.42
N GLY A 269 -13.45 9.21 -21.76
CA GLY A 269 -14.25 8.24 -22.52
C GLY A 269 -13.64 6.84 -22.64
N ALA A 270 -12.41 6.65 -22.17
CA ALA A 270 -11.74 5.35 -22.10
C ALA A 270 -12.03 4.60 -20.80
N VAL A 271 -12.55 5.27 -19.76
CA VAL A 271 -12.82 4.65 -18.45
C VAL A 271 -13.86 3.53 -18.62
N PRO A 272 -13.60 2.30 -18.13
CA PRO A 272 -14.58 1.22 -18.16
C PRO A 272 -15.88 1.59 -17.43
N VAL A 273 -17.00 1.17 -17.98
CA VAL A 273 -18.32 1.35 -17.34
C VAL A 273 -18.51 0.39 -16.16
N GLU A 274 -17.98 -0.84 -16.29
CA GLU A 274 -17.96 -1.84 -15.23
C GLU A 274 -16.57 -1.91 -14.59
N PRO A 275 -16.47 -2.20 -13.27
CA PRO A 275 -15.19 -2.37 -12.61
C PRO A 275 -14.34 -3.44 -13.30
N PHE A 276 -13.11 -3.07 -13.63
CA PHE A 276 -12.09 -3.87 -14.25
C PHE A 276 -10.85 -3.91 -13.33
N PRO A 277 -10.80 -4.82 -12.35
CA PRO A 277 -9.66 -4.90 -11.45
C PRO A 277 -8.37 -5.19 -12.20
N LEU A 278 -7.36 -4.38 -11.93
CA LEU A 278 -5.99 -4.53 -12.38
C LEU A 278 -5.14 -5.11 -11.24
N GLN A 279 -4.05 -5.75 -11.63
CA GLN A 279 -3.09 -6.34 -10.72
C GLN A 279 -1.65 -6.13 -11.19
N VAL A 280 -0.76 -5.94 -10.24
CA VAL A 280 0.70 -6.06 -10.36
C VAL A 280 1.09 -7.39 -9.71
N LEU A 281 1.31 -8.40 -10.53
CA LEU A 281 1.76 -9.73 -10.11
C LEU A 281 3.28 -9.81 -10.13
N MET A 282 3.88 -9.81 -8.95
CA MET A 282 5.33 -9.90 -8.82
C MET A 282 5.84 -11.34 -8.86
N SER A 283 6.99 -11.52 -9.51
CA SER A 283 7.70 -12.79 -9.62
C SER A 283 9.12 -12.63 -9.07
N ASP A 284 10.07 -12.25 -9.91
CA ASP A 284 11.48 -12.35 -9.57
C ASP A 284 11.96 -11.05 -8.93
N TRP A 285 12.74 -11.17 -7.86
CA TRP A 285 13.51 -10.07 -7.28
C TRP A 285 14.75 -10.66 -6.60
N LEU A 286 15.77 -10.90 -7.42
CA LEU A 286 16.95 -11.63 -6.98
C LEU A 286 18.24 -11.06 -7.53
N LEU A 287 19.28 -11.14 -6.71
CA LEU A 287 20.65 -10.89 -7.08
C LEU A 287 21.39 -12.24 -7.20
N VAL A 288 21.89 -12.58 -8.38
CA VAL A 288 22.47 -13.90 -8.66
C VAL A 288 23.75 -13.81 -9.46
N TYR A 289 24.69 -14.72 -9.22
CA TYR A 289 25.94 -14.77 -9.99
C TYR A 289 25.68 -15.17 -11.46
N GLN A 290 26.46 -14.62 -12.39
CA GLN A 290 26.40 -15.02 -13.79
C GLN A 290 27.01 -16.41 -14.04
N SER A 291 28.13 -16.73 -13.40
CA SER A 291 28.84 -18.01 -13.54
C SER A 291 29.18 -18.65 -12.20
N LEU A 292 29.02 -19.97 -12.15
CA LEU A 292 29.51 -20.82 -11.06
C LEU A 292 31.00 -21.13 -11.19
N ALA A 293 31.52 -21.21 -12.41
CA ALA A 293 32.88 -21.65 -12.70
C ALA A 293 33.91 -20.53 -12.50
N ASP A 294 33.48 -19.28 -12.66
CA ASP A 294 34.34 -18.11 -12.49
C ASP A 294 33.95 -17.36 -11.20
N THR A 295 34.83 -17.43 -10.20
CA THR A 295 34.65 -16.78 -8.90
C THR A 295 34.67 -15.26 -8.99
N LYS A 296 35.17 -14.69 -10.09
CA LYS A 296 35.19 -13.25 -10.36
C LYS A 296 34.04 -12.79 -11.25
N SER A 297 33.16 -13.68 -11.71
CA SER A 297 32.04 -13.26 -12.56
C SER A 297 31.12 -12.29 -11.79
N PRO A 298 30.56 -11.28 -12.46
CA PRO A 298 29.66 -10.33 -11.80
C PRO A 298 28.36 -11.01 -11.37
N TYR A 299 27.62 -10.28 -10.54
CA TYR A 299 26.24 -10.59 -10.17
C TYR A 299 25.30 -9.75 -11.01
N GLU A 300 24.15 -10.32 -11.33
CA GLU A 300 23.08 -9.66 -12.04
C GLU A 300 21.84 -9.55 -11.17
N LEU A 301 21.22 -8.37 -11.20
CA LEU A 301 19.95 -8.10 -10.54
C LEU A 301 18.81 -8.35 -11.53
N ARG A 302 17.97 -9.32 -11.20
CA ARG A 302 16.82 -9.75 -12.00
C ARG A 302 15.52 -9.32 -11.35
N TYR A 303 14.63 -8.79 -12.17
CA TYR A 303 13.28 -8.39 -11.80
C TYR A 303 12.29 -8.88 -12.84
N ALA A 304 11.16 -9.42 -12.41
CA ALA A 304 10.08 -9.80 -13.30
C ALA A 304 8.71 -9.53 -12.66
N VAL A 305 7.84 -8.90 -13.44
CA VAL A 305 6.48 -8.52 -13.02
C VAL A 305 5.50 -8.70 -14.17
N THR A 306 4.26 -9.03 -13.84
CA THR A 306 3.14 -8.99 -14.79
C THR A 306 2.16 -7.91 -14.36
N ILE A 307 1.74 -7.07 -15.28
CA ILE A 307 0.75 -6.02 -15.03
C ILE A 307 -0.45 -6.25 -15.95
N GLY A 308 -1.67 -6.22 -15.44
CA GLY A 308 -2.87 -6.42 -16.26
C GLY A 308 -4.11 -6.72 -15.44
N GLY A 309 -5.18 -7.18 -16.10
CA GLY A 309 -6.44 -7.51 -15.42
C GLY A 309 -6.31 -8.70 -14.48
N GLU A 310 -7.13 -8.71 -13.42
CA GLU A 310 -7.26 -9.85 -12.51
C GLU A 310 -7.87 -11.07 -13.22
N ARG A 311 -7.48 -12.28 -12.79
CA ARG A 311 -8.09 -13.52 -13.30
C ARG A 311 -9.50 -13.68 -12.69
N SER A 312 -10.54 -13.43 -13.48
CA SER A 312 -11.93 -13.53 -13.02
C SER A 312 -12.56 -14.94 -13.16
N GLY A 313 -13.58 -15.21 -12.33
CA GLY A 313 -14.46 -16.40 -12.38
C GLY A 313 -14.32 -17.38 -11.20
N PHE A 314 -15.38 -18.15 -10.92
CA PHE A 314 -15.53 -19.12 -9.79
C PHE A 314 -14.44 -20.22 -9.73
N LEU A 315 -13.57 -20.28 -10.75
CA LEU A 315 -12.45 -21.21 -10.85
C LEU A 315 -11.11 -20.53 -11.23
N LYS A 316 -10.96 -19.20 -11.09
CA LYS A 316 -9.71 -18.40 -11.34
C LYS A 316 -8.85 -18.84 -12.56
N ARG A 317 -9.46 -19.44 -13.59
CA ARG A 317 -8.77 -20.14 -14.69
C ARG A 317 -8.74 -19.36 -16.01
N LYS A 318 -9.63 -18.39 -16.21
CA LYS A 318 -9.61 -17.56 -17.42
C LYS A 318 -8.47 -16.54 -17.29
N ALA A 319 -7.58 -16.51 -18.28
CA ALA A 319 -6.58 -15.46 -18.39
C ALA A 319 -7.30 -14.13 -18.64
N SER A 320 -6.83 -13.06 -18.00
CA SER A 320 -7.31 -11.72 -18.32
C SER A 320 -7.02 -11.43 -19.80
N PRO A 321 -7.94 -10.75 -20.52
CA PRO A 321 -7.71 -10.33 -21.90
C PRO A 321 -6.57 -9.30 -22.02
N VAL A 322 -6.18 -8.66 -20.91
CA VAL A 322 -5.10 -7.68 -20.85
C VAL A 322 -4.05 -8.11 -19.84
N SER A 323 -2.83 -8.33 -20.32
CA SER A 323 -1.69 -8.76 -19.52
C SER A 323 -0.40 -8.39 -20.23
N LEU A 324 0.52 -7.80 -19.49
CA LEU A 324 1.86 -7.45 -19.92
C LEU A 324 2.86 -8.11 -18.97
N ASP A 325 3.69 -9.00 -19.49
CA ASP A 325 4.88 -9.46 -18.79
C ASP A 325 6.03 -8.48 -19.04
N CYS A 326 6.69 -8.06 -17.96
CA CYS A 326 7.85 -7.19 -18.02
C CYS A 326 9.01 -7.80 -17.23
N ALA A 327 10.13 -8.00 -17.92
CA ALA A 327 11.41 -8.38 -17.34
C ALA A 327 12.50 -7.48 -17.96
N PRO A 328 12.89 -6.40 -17.26
CA PRO A 328 13.95 -5.51 -17.72
C PRO A 328 15.27 -6.25 -17.95
N THR A 329 16.15 -5.66 -18.76
CA THR A 329 17.49 -6.23 -18.99
C THR A 329 18.28 -6.24 -17.67
N PRO A 330 18.79 -7.40 -17.22
CA PRO A 330 19.53 -7.47 -15.96
C PRO A 330 20.76 -6.57 -15.95
N ARG A 331 20.87 -5.72 -14.93
CA ARG A 331 22.05 -4.92 -14.62
C ARG A 331 23.08 -5.78 -13.92
N THR A 332 24.34 -5.53 -14.22
CA THR A 332 25.48 -6.31 -13.71
C THR A 332 26.43 -5.43 -12.92
N ALA A 333 26.89 -5.92 -11.78
CA ALA A 333 27.98 -5.34 -10.99
C ALA A 333 28.65 -6.44 -10.15
N SER A 334 29.78 -6.14 -9.52
CA SER A 334 30.33 -7.03 -8.48
C SER A 334 29.35 -7.13 -7.29
N LEU A 335 29.49 -8.18 -6.47
CA LEU A 335 28.64 -8.35 -5.30
C LEU A 335 28.88 -7.21 -4.29
N GLU A 336 30.14 -6.83 -4.13
CA GLU A 336 30.56 -5.75 -3.24
C GLU A 336 29.93 -4.42 -3.65
N GLU A 337 29.86 -4.12 -4.96
CA GLU A 337 29.17 -2.92 -5.46
C GLU A 337 27.66 -2.96 -5.24
N TRP A 338 27.04 -4.14 -5.35
CA TRP A 338 25.61 -4.29 -5.07
C TRP A 338 25.29 -4.11 -3.59
N GLU A 339 26.15 -4.56 -2.69
CA GLU A 339 25.98 -4.50 -1.23
C GLU A 339 26.41 -3.14 -0.65
N ALA A 340 27.22 -2.38 -1.38
CA ALA A 340 27.73 -1.08 -0.94
C ALA A 340 26.61 -0.09 -0.60
N ASN A 341 26.89 0.74 0.42
CA ASN A 341 26.00 1.81 0.88
C ASN A 341 24.57 1.34 1.15
N ASP A 342 24.43 0.21 1.85
CA ASP A 342 23.14 -0.41 2.15
C ASP A 342 22.31 -0.65 0.87
N TYR A 343 22.93 -1.34 -0.09
CA TYR A 343 22.31 -1.71 -1.36
C TYR A 343 21.78 -0.53 -2.18
N ALA A 344 22.48 0.61 -2.17
CA ALA A 344 22.08 1.81 -2.89
C ALA A 344 21.88 1.55 -4.41
N LEU A 345 22.75 0.73 -5.01
CA LEU A 345 22.64 0.39 -6.43
C LEU A 345 21.40 -0.47 -6.71
N VAL A 346 21.03 -1.37 -5.80
CA VAL A 346 19.78 -2.16 -5.90
C VAL A 346 18.57 -1.24 -5.85
N LYS A 347 18.52 -0.30 -4.90
CA LYS A 347 17.41 0.66 -4.76
C LYS A 347 17.27 1.53 -6.02
N GLN A 348 18.39 1.99 -6.59
CA GLN A 348 18.38 2.74 -7.85
C GLN A 348 17.88 1.89 -9.03
N ALA A 349 18.30 0.62 -9.11
CA ALA A 349 17.84 -0.29 -10.16
C ALA A 349 16.36 -0.66 -9.99
N ALA A 350 15.88 -0.82 -8.77
CA ALA A 350 14.48 -1.09 -8.44
C ALA A 350 13.55 0.00 -8.98
N GLN A 351 13.91 1.28 -8.78
CA GLN A 351 13.17 2.42 -9.33
C GLN A 351 13.17 2.37 -10.85
N ALA A 352 14.35 2.27 -11.47
CA ALA A 352 14.46 2.32 -12.92
C ALA A 352 13.75 1.16 -13.63
N TYR A 353 13.79 -0.05 -13.05
CA TYR A 353 13.03 -1.20 -13.55
C TYR A 353 11.52 -0.99 -13.43
N SER A 354 11.06 -0.41 -12.31
CA SER A 354 9.65 -0.12 -12.08
C SER A 354 9.13 0.90 -13.09
N ASP A 355 9.89 1.97 -13.32
CA ASP A 355 9.57 3.02 -14.28
C ASP A 355 9.53 2.46 -15.71
N GLU A 356 10.51 1.64 -16.10
CA GLU A 356 10.55 1.00 -17.43
C GLU A 356 9.31 0.11 -17.66
N CYS A 357 8.96 -0.72 -16.68
CA CYS A 357 7.79 -1.59 -16.79
C CYS A 357 6.47 -0.81 -16.78
N ALA A 358 6.39 0.27 -16.02
CA ALA A 358 5.20 1.12 -15.97
C ALA A 358 5.02 1.90 -17.29
N ALA A 359 6.12 2.35 -17.92
CA ALA A 359 6.09 2.98 -19.23
C ALA A 359 5.60 2.00 -20.32
N LYS A 360 6.13 0.76 -20.32
CA LYS A 360 5.65 -0.30 -21.23
C LYS A 360 4.17 -0.62 -21.03
N PHE A 361 3.70 -0.59 -19.78
CA PHE A 361 2.28 -0.71 -19.47
C PHE A 361 1.46 0.46 -20.03
N ALA A 362 1.95 1.70 -19.88
CA ALA A 362 1.29 2.89 -20.37
C ALA A 362 1.08 2.86 -21.89
N GLU A 363 2.03 2.29 -22.64
CA GLU A 363 1.91 2.08 -24.09
C GLU A 363 0.74 1.16 -24.47
N GLN A 364 0.30 0.27 -23.57
CA GLN A 364 -0.82 -0.64 -23.82
C GLN A 364 -2.19 -0.01 -23.53
N LEU A 365 -2.23 1.09 -22.77
CA LEU A 365 -3.49 1.69 -22.29
C LEU A 365 -4.47 2.03 -23.42
N PRO A 366 -4.07 2.66 -24.55
CA PRO A 366 -4.99 2.95 -25.65
C PRO A 366 -5.62 1.72 -26.29
N GLN A 367 -4.89 0.60 -26.33
CA GLN A 367 -5.40 -0.65 -26.88
C GLN A 367 -6.34 -1.35 -25.90
N TRP A 368 -6.00 -1.35 -24.62
CA TRP A 368 -6.77 -2.03 -23.57
C TRP A 368 -8.05 -1.26 -23.20
N PHE A 369 -7.97 0.07 -23.23
CA PHE A 369 -9.04 0.99 -22.86
C PHE A 369 -9.20 2.05 -23.96
N PRO A 370 -9.76 1.71 -25.12
CA PRO A 370 -9.91 2.67 -26.21
C PRO A 370 -10.93 3.75 -25.84
N ASP A 371 -10.61 5.01 -26.15
CA ASP A 371 -11.54 6.12 -25.97
C ASP A 371 -12.68 6.04 -26.99
N ARG A 372 -13.88 5.69 -26.51
CA ARG A 372 -15.06 5.49 -27.37
C ARG A 372 -15.74 6.80 -27.77
N ALA A 373 -15.44 7.92 -27.10
CA ALA A 373 -15.97 9.23 -27.47
C ALA A 373 -15.27 9.79 -28.72
N ALA A 374 -13.97 9.50 -28.90
CA ALA A 374 -13.19 9.91 -30.07
C ALA A 374 -13.59 9.18 -31.37
N VAL A 375 -14.16 7.97 -31.26
CA VAL A 375 -14.61 7.16 -32.41
C VAL A 375 -15.95 7.68 -32.99
N ALA A 376 -16.79 8.30 -32.16
CA ALA A 376 -18.09 8.82 -32.58
C ALA A 376 -18.03 10.14 -33.36
N THR A 377 -16.93 10.89 -33.26
CA THR A 377 -16.72 12.17 -33.97
C THR A 377 -16.01 12.02 -35.32
N SER A 378 -15.62 10.80 -35.70
CA SER A 378 -14.90 10.51 -36.94
C SER A 378 -15.75 9.77 -37.99
N ASN A 379 -17.07 9.61 -37.77
CA ASN A 379 -18.02 9.00 -38.70
C ASN A 379 -19.07 10.00 -39.19
#